data_AF-A0A951FAL4-F1
#
_entry.id   AF-A0A951FAL4-F1
#
_cell.length_a   1.000
_cell.length_b   1.000
_cell.length_c   1.000
_cell.angle_alpha   90.00
_cell.angle_beta   90.00
_cell.angle_gamma   90.00
#
_symmetry.space_group_name_H-M   'P 1'
#
loop_
_entity.id
_entity.type
_entity.pdbx_description
1 polymer ?
#
loop_
_entity_poly.entity_id
_entity_poly.type
_entity_poly.pdbx_seq_one_letter_code
_entity_poly.pdbx_strand_id
1 'polypeptide(L)'
;MLTLDSFRQLLTPNGQAALLAAERLKPTDATLLRDLAALRKEFVPDLASAALETVLLRQRARAKFSRAEQMYFTREALEQASGELVARHRAQRYAQVDGPIYDICCSIGGDALELAEAGSVLGLDIDPLRLAIAETNAAVYARSAQISFALGDARSWTV
;
A
#
# COMPACT_ATOMS: atom_id res chain seq x y z
N MET A 1 0.03 9.64 11.54
CA MET A 1 0.17 8.22 11.18
C MET A 1 -1.16 7.76 10.66
N LEU A 2 -1.14 7.14 9.49
CA LEU A 2 -2.31 6.57 8.86
C LEU A 2 -2.94 5.48 9.76
N THR A 3 -4.26 5.51 9.88
CA THR A 3 -5.08 4.51 10.57
C THR A 3 -5.99 3.84 9.54
N LEU A 4 -6.62 2.70 9.87
CA LEU A 4 -7.57 2.05 8.97
C LEU A 4 -8.73 2.97 8.57
N ASP A 5 -9.24 3.77 9.51
CA ASP A 5 -10.34 4.69 9.23
C ASP A 5 -9.90 5.85 8.33
N SER A 6 -8.76 6.49 8.62
CA SER A 6 -8.25 7.56 7.77
C SER A 6 -7.82 7.05 6.39
N PHE A 7 -7.33 5.81 6.29
CA PHE A 7 -7.10 5.13 5.02
C PHE A 7 -8.39 4.94 4.22
N ARG A 8 -9.46 4.41 4.84
CA ARG A 8 -10.77 4.29 4.19
C ARG A 8 -11.31 5.64 3.72
N GLN A 9 -11.11 6.69 4.51
CA GLN A 9 -11.48 8.05 4.11
C GLN A 9 -10.72 8.52 2.87
N LEU A 10 -9.43 8.19 2.72
CA LEU A 10 -8.66 8.50 1.51
C LEU A 10 -9.28 7.88 0.25
N LEU A 11 -9.90 6.70 0.34
CA LEU A 11 -10.52 6.01 -0.80
C LEU A 11 -11.86 6.63 -1.24
N THR A 12 -12.44 7.53 -0.45
CA THR A 12 -13.69 8.23 -0.82
C THR A 12 -13.42 9.34 -1.85
N PRO A 13 -14.45 9.85 -2.55
CA PRO A 13 -14.28 11.01 -3.45
C PRO A 13 -13.65 12.24 -2.76
N ASN A 14 -14.00 12.51 -1.50
CA ASN A 14 -13.41 13.60 -0.73
C ASN A 14 -11.93 13.34 -0.42
N GLY A 15 -11.58 12.09 -0.09
CA GLY A 15 -10.19 11.69 0.13
C GLY A 15 -9.34 11.76 -1.13
N GLN A 16 -9.89 11.36 -2.27
CA GLN A 16 -9.23 11.52 -3.58
C GLN A 16 -9.02 13.01 -3.92
N ALA A 17 -9.99 13.87 -3.61
CA ALA A 17 -9.81 15.32 -3.75
C ALA A 17 -8.68 15.87 -2.86
N ALA A 18 -8.57 15.39 -1.62
CA ALA A 18 -7.48 15.75 -0.71
C ALA A 18 -6.11 15.28 -1.22
N LEU A 19 -6.01 14.07 -1.77
CA LEU A 19 -4.78 13.56 -2.39
C LEU A 19 -4.37 14.43 -3.58
N LEU A 20 -5.29 14.73 -4.49
CA LEU A 20 -5.02 15.60 -5.63
C LEU A 20 -4.58 17.01 -5.20
N ALA A 21 -5.19 17.56 -4.13
CA ALA A 21 -4.78 18.83 -3.56
C ALA A 21 -3.36 18.76 -3.00
N ALA A 22 -3.03 17.70 -2.25
CA ALA A 22 -1.70 17.49 -1.71
C ALA A 22 -0.64 17.30 -2.83
N GLU A 23 -0.96 16.56 -3.89
CA GLU A 23 -0.05 16.35 -5.04
C GLU A 23 0.28 17.67 -5.76
N ARG A 24 -0.70 18.57 -5.93
CA ARG A 24 -0.49 19.89 -6.56
C ARG A 24 0.50 20.77 -5.78
N LEU A 25 0.59 20.60 -4.46
CA LEU A 25 1.53 21.35 -3.62
C LEU A 25 2.99 20.90 -3.81
N LYS A 26 3.22 19.71 -4.41
CA LYS A 26 4.54 19.09 -4.58
C LYS A 26 5.33 19.11 -3.26
N PRO A 27 4.79 18.49 -2.20
CA PRO A 27 5.33 18.64 -0.86
C PRO A 27 6.72 18.04 -0.74
N THR A 28 7.52 18.65 0.13
CA THR A 28 8.86 18.21 0.53
C THR A 28 8.96 18.25 2.05
N ASP A 29 9.98 17.62 2.62
CA ASP A 29 10.21 17.66 4.08
C ASP A 29 10.38 19.10 4.60
N ALA A 30 10.90 20.03 3.78
CA ALA A 30 11.05 21.44 4.15
C ALA A 30 9.73 22.23 4.13
N THR A 31 8.71 21.76 3.42
CA THR A 31 7.45 22.50 3.21
C THR A 31 6.26 21.92 3.97
N LEU A 32 6.46 20.80 4.69
CA LEU A 32 5.42 20.04 5.38
C LEU A 32 4.43 20.89 6.17
N LEU A 33 4.91 21.78 7.05
CA LEU A 33 4.05 22.56 7.92
C LEU A 33 3.16 23.52 7.12
N ARG A 34 3.74 24.17 6.10
CA ARG A 34 3.03 25.09 5.22
C ARG A 34 1.97 24.34 4.39
N ASP A 35 2.35 23.22 3.80
CA ASP A 35 1.49 22.45 2.92
C ASP A 35 0.34 21.80 3.72
N LEU A 36 0.61 21.30 4.93
CA LEU A 36 -0.41 20.82 5.85
C LEU A 36 -1.38 21.93 6.28
N ALA A 37 -0.87 23.12 6.59
CA ALA A 37 -1.71 24.27 6.94
C ALA A 37 -2.60 24.71 5.77
N ALA A 38 -2.12 24.59 4.52
CA ALA A 38 -2.93 24.84 3.34
C ALA A 38 -4.07 23.81 3.22
N LEU A 39 -3.76 22.51 3.31
CA LEU A 39 -4.76 21.44 3.21
C LEU A 39 -5.82 21.52 4.31
N ARG A 40 -5.44 21.91 5.53
CA ARG A 40 -6.37 22.05 6.67
C ARG A 40 -7.40 23.17 6.51
N LYS A 41 -7.26 24.05 5.52
CA LYS A 41 -8.29 25.05 5.19
C LYS A 41 -9.47 24.44 4.44
N GLU A 42 -9.24 23.32 3.75
CA GLU A 42 -10.21 22.69 2.85
C GLU A 42 -10.69 21.33 3.37
N PHE A 43 -9.85 20.61 4.11
CA PHE A 43 -10.11 19.26 4.58
C PHE A 43 -10.00 19.15 6.10
N VAL A 44 -10.73 18.19 6.68
CA VAL A 44 -10.63 17.88 8.12
C VAL A 44 -9.19 17.49 8.49
N PRO A 45 -8.72 17.81 9.72
CA PRO A 45 -7.30 17.69 10.08
C PRO A 45 -6.67 16.31 9.82
N ASP A 46 -7.39 15.24 10.11
CA ASP A 46 -6.90 13.87 9.95
C ASP A 46 -6.74 13.49 8.47
N LEU A 47 -7.72 13.87 7.64
CA LEU A 47 -7.67 13.63 6.20
C LEU A 47 -6.56 14.43 5.51
N ALA A 48 -6.42 15.71 5.88
CA ALA A 48 -5.32 16.56 5.38
C ALA A 48 -3.94 15.96 5.70
N SER A 49 -3.77 15.45 6.94
CA SER A 49 -2.51 14.83 7.38
C SER A 49 -2.25 13.52 6.64
N ALA A 50 -3.28 12.67 6.50
CA ALA A 50 -3.19 11.39 5.80
C ALA A 50 -2.87 11.57 4.31
N ALA A 51 -3.50 12.55 3.64
CA ALA A 51 -3.26 12.84 2.23
C ALA A 51 -1.82 13.33 2.00
N LEU A 52 -1.35 14.29 2.82
CA LEU A 52 0.02 14.79 2.74
C LEU A 52 1.05 13.68 2.98
N GLU A 53 0.86 12.86 4.02
CA GLU A 53 1.73 11.72 4.31
C GLU A 53 1.75 10.72 3.14
N THR A 54 0.60 10.40 2.57
CA THR A 54 0.49 9.49 1.42
C THR A 54 1.29 10.00 0.22
N VAL A 55 1.16 11.28 -0.14
CA VAL A 55 1.89 11.86 -1.28
C VAL A 55 3.40 11.79 -1.10
N LEU A 56 3.90 12.09 0.10
CA LEU A 56 5.34 12.00 0.40
C LEU A 56 5.84 10.56 0.34
N LEU A 57 5.06 9.60 0.82
CA LEU A 57 5.41 8.19 0.76
C LEU A 57 5.39 7.67 -0.69
N ARG A 58 4.43 8.09 -1.51
CA ARG A 58 4.40 7.78 -2.95
C ARG A 58 5.67 8.27 -3.66
N GLN A 59 6.14 9.47 -3.35
CA GLN A 59 7.40 9.99 -3.91
C GLN A 59 8.60 9.11 -3.54
N ARG A 60 8.72 8.70 -2.26
CA ARG A 60 9.79 7.80 -1.79
C ARG A 60 9.68 6.40 -2.39
N ALA A 61 8.46 5.91 -2.57
CA ALA A 61 8.17 4.58 -3.09
C ALA A 61 8.55 4.39 -4.57
N ARG A 62 8.75 5.47 -5.34
CA ARG A 62 9.22 5.41 -6.74
C ARG A 62 10.52 4.63 -6.91
N ALA A 63 11.38 4.58 -5.88
CA ALA A 63 12.60 3.79 -5.92
C ALA A 63 12.35 2.27 -5.86
N LYS A 64 11.17 1.84 -5.39
CA LYS A 64 10.81 0.43 -5.16
C LYS A 64 9.71 -0.07 -6.10
N PHE A 65 8.77 0.78 -6.51
CA PHE A 65 7.55 0.36 -7.22
C PHE A 65 7.30 1.20 -8.47
N SER A 66 7.00 0.54 -9.58
CA SER A 66 6.71 1.19 -10.87
C SER A 66 5.40 1.99 -10.85
N ARG A 67 4.41 1.58 -10.03
CA ARG A 67 3.12 2.28 -9.86
C ARG A 67 3.01 3.04 -8.53
N ALA A 68 4.14 3.41 -7.95
CA ALA A 68 4.22 4.07 -6.64
C ALA A 68 3.24 5.25 -6.47
N GLU A 69 2.97 6.02 -7.53
CA GLU A 69 2.10 7.20 -7.50
C GLU A 69 0.62 6.90 -7.24
N GLN A 70 0.19 5.66 -7.44
CA GLN A 70 -1.20 5.23 -7.21
C GLN A 70 -1.33 4.36 -5.95
N MET A 71 -0.21 3.83 -5.46
CA MET A 71 -0.18 2.96 -4.29
C MET A 71 -0.35 3.71 -2.97
N TYR A 72 -0.62 2.94 -1.92
CA TYR A 72 -0.70 3.42 -0.54
C TYR A 72 0.30 2.68 0.34
N PHE A 73 0.74 3.38 1.39
CA PHE A 73 1.81 2.93 2.27
C PHE A 73 1.61 3.49 3.67
N THR A 74 2.07 2.77 4.68
CA THR A 74 2.57 3.40 5.91
C THR A 74 4.07 3.63 5.77
N ARG A 75 4.65 4.53 6.57
CA ARG A 75 6.11 4.75 6.56
C ARG A 75 6.87 3.46 6.83
N GLU A 76 6.51 2.79 7.91
CA GLU A 76 7.15 1.54 8.34
C GLU A 76 7.05 0.45 7.27
N ALA A 77 5.86 0.26 6.69
CA ALA A 77 5.68 -0.75 5.66
C ALA A 77 6.46 -0.42 4.38
N LEU A 78 6.57 0.86 3.99
CA LEU A 78 7.40 1.24 2.85
C LEU A 78 8.89 0.99 3.11
N GLU A 79 9.38 1.27 4.32
CA GLU A 79 10.77 1.01 4.71
C GLU A 79 11.08 -0.49 4.65
N GLN A 80 10.17 -1.32 5.17
CA GLN A 80 10.29 -2.79 5.20
C GLN A 80 10.06 -3.48 3.86
N ALA A 81 9.25 -2.90 2.95
CA ALA A 81 8.84 -3.57 1.73
C ALA A 81 10.01 -3.88 0.80
N SER A 82 10.02 -5.10 0.23
CA SER A 82 10.86 -5.44 -0.91
C SER A 82 10.53 -4.54 -2.10
N GLY A 83 11.53 -4.16 -2.89
CA GLY A 83 11.29 -3.51 -4.18
C GLY A 83 10.80 -4.51 -5.23
N GLU A 84 10.04 -4.02 -6.21
CA GLU A 84 9.38 -4.79 -7.28
C GLU A 84 10.37 -5.72 -8.01
N LEU A 85 11.59 -5.26 -8.29
CA LEU A 85 12.64 -6.07 -8.95
C LEU A 85 13.05 -7.30 -8.11
N VAL A 86 13.15 -7.13 -6.79
CA VAL A 86 13.51 -8.23 -5.88
C VAL A 86 12.35 -9.19 -5.73
N ALA A 87 11.14 -8.67 -5.56
CA ALA A 87 9.90 -9.44 -5.50
C ALA A 87 9.72 -10.30 -6.76
N ARG A 88 9.90 -9.71 -7.95
CA ARG A 88 9.86 -10.42 -9.24
C ARG A 88 10.88 -11.54 -9.35
N HIS A 89 12.12 -11.27 -8.96
CA HIS A 89 13.16 -12.29 -8.96
C HIS A 89 12.83 -13.45 -8.01
N ARG A 90 12.21 -13.17 -6.86
CA ARG A 90 11.73 -14.21 -5.93
C ARG A 90 10.57 -15.01 -6.54
N ALA A 91 9.60 -14.34 -7.15
CA ALA A 91 8.43 -14.95 -7.75
C ALA A 91 8.76 -15.99 -8.83
N GLN A 92 9.86 -15.82 -9.57
CA GLN A 92 10.33 -16.81 -10.55
C GLN A 92 10.58 -18.21 -9.97
N ARG A 93 10.89 -18.31 -8.67
CA ARG A 93 11.09 -19.61 -7.98
C ARG A 93 9.78 -20.38 -7.81
N TYR A 94 8.64 -19.70 -7.89
CA TYR A 94 7.31 -20.27 -7.72
C TYR A 94 6.63 -20.63 -9.05
N ALA A 95 7.26 -20.35 -10.19
CA ALA A 95 6.66 -20.54 -11.51
C ALA A 95 6.31 -22.01 -11.86
N GLN A 96 6.78 -22.98 -11.07
CA GLN A 96 6.51 -24.42 -11.25
C GLN A 96 5.85 -25.04 -10.01
N VAL A 97 5.33 -24.21 -9.10
CA VAL A 97 4.61 -24.71 -7.93
C VAL A 97 3.17 -25.01 -8.33
N ASP A 98 2.74 -26.25 -8.09
CA ASP A 98 1.35 -26.63 -8.22
C ASP A 98 0.56 -26.20 -6.97
N GLY A 99 -0.54 -25.46 -7.17
CA GLY A 99 -1.44 -25.01 -6.10
C GLY A 99 -1.25 -23.54 -5.67
N PRO A 100 -1.96 -23.10 -4.62
CA PRO A 100 -1.91 -21.72 -4.16
C PRO A 100 -0.58 -21.38 -3.47
N ILE A 101 -0.13 -20.14 -3.66
CA ILE A 101 1.03 -19.55 -2.98
C ILE A 101 0.54 -18.79 -1.75
N TYR A 102 1.17 -19.03 -0.60
CA TYR A 102 0.85 -18.33 0.64
C TYR A 102 1.93 -17.29 0.95
N ASP A 103 1.57 -16.01 0.88
CA ASP A 103 2.43 -14.89 1.32
C ASP A 103 2.11 -14.60 2.79
N ILE A 104 2.83 -15.26 3.70
CA ILE A 104 2.62 -15.13 5.14
C ILE A 104 3.38 -13.91 5.67
N CYS A 105 2.67 -13.06 6.42
CA CYS A 105 3.11 -11.71 6.82
C CYS A 105 3.25 -10.78 5.60
N CYS A 106 2.25 -10.78 4.71
CA CYS A 106 2.29 -10.11 3.41
C CYS A 106 2.37 -8.58 3.49
N SER A 107 2.08 -7.98 4.65
CA SER A 107 2.07 -6.53 4.86
C SER A 107 1.22 -5.83 3.78
N ILE A 108 1.76 -4.79 3.14
CA ILE A 108 1.13 -4.01 2.06
C ILE A 108 1.11 -4.72 0.69
N GLY A 109 1.42 -6.01 0.65
CA GLY A 109 1.30 -6.87 -0.53
C GLY A 109 2.44 -6.81 -1.53
N GLY A 110 3.59 -6.21 -1.20
CA GLY A 110 4.67 -5.97 -2.15
C GLY A 110 5.19 -7.22 -2.87
N ASP A 111 5.40 -8.33 -2.14
CA ASP A 111 5.82 -9.61 -2.73
C ASP A 111 4.63 -10.32 -3.42
N ALA A 112 3.44 -10.31 -2.79
CA ALA A 112 2.19 -10.84 -3.38
C ALA A 112 1.89 -10.32 -4.80
N LEU A 113 2.17 -9.04 -5.08
CA LEU A 113 1.96 -8.43 -6.41
C LEU A 113 2.69 -9.17 -7.54
N GLU A 114 3.93 -9.59 -7.29
CA GLU A 114 4.75 -10.30 -8.27
C GLU A 114 4.54 -11.82 -8.18
N LEU A 115 4.25 -12.37 -7.00
CA LEU A 115 3.86 -13.78 -6.84
C LEU A 115 2.60 -14.14 -7.61
N ALA A 116 1.68 -13.18 -7.79
CA ALA A 116 0.46 -13.34 -8.57
C ALA A 116 0.68 -13.62 -10.07
N GLU A 117 1.89 -13.43 -10.59
CA GLU A 117 2.27 -13.89 -11.93
C GLU A 117 2.52 -15.39 -12.00
N ALA A 118 2.92 -16.01 -10.88
CA ALA A 118 3.23 -17.43 -10.80
C ALA A 118 2.01 -18.30 -10.47
N GLY A 119 0.97 -17.73 -9.86
CA GLY A 119 -0.24 -18.47 -9.49
C GLY A 119 -1.18 -17.67 -8.59
N SER A 120 -2.23 -18.32 -8.09
CA SER A 120 -3.13 -17.72 -7.10
C SER A 120 -2.41 -17.53 -5.77
N VAL A 121 -2.58 -16.36 -5.15
CA VAL A 121 -1.93 -15.99 -3.89
C VAL A 121 -2.97 -15.77 -2.79
N LEU A 122 -2.68 -16.26 -1.59
CA LEU A 122 -3.33 -15.83 -0.35
C LEU A 122 -2.31 -15.09 0.53
N GLY A 123 -2.52 -13.79 0.71
CA GLY A 123 -1.75 -12.97 1.64
C GLY A 123 -2.36 -13.00 3.05
N LEU A 124 -1.54 -13.30 4.05
CA LEU A 124 -1.94 -13.28 5.46
C LEU A 124 -1.17 -12.19 6.20
N ASP A 125 -1.87 -11.35 6.96
CA ASP A 125 -1.22 -10.43 7.90
C ASP A 125 -2.07 -10.24 9.15
N ILE A 126 -1.43 -9.84 10.25
CA ILE A 126 -2.11 -9.58 11.53
C ILE A 126 -2.65 -8.15 11.60
N ASP A 127 -2.14 -7.24 10.77
CA ASP A 127 -2.52 -5.82 10.76
C ASP A 127 -3.62 -5.57 9.70
N PRO A 128 -4.85 -5.21 10.12
CA PRO A 128 -5.94 -4.96 9.20
C PRO A 128 -5.73 -3.70 8.33
N LEU A 129 -4.93 -2.73 8.76
CA LEU A 129 -4.55 -1.58 7.91
C LEU A 129 -3.64 -2.03 6.77
N ARG A 130 -2.65 -2.88 7.05
CA ARG A 130 -1.72 -3.39 6.02
C ARG A 130 -2.48 -4.20 4.97
N LEU A 131 -3.43 -5.04 5.36
CA LEU A 131 -4.26 -5.80 4.43
C LEU A 131 -5.15 -4.91 3.56
N ALA A 132 -5.81 -3.90 4.13
CA ALA A 132 -6.63 -2.98 3.35
C ALA A 132 -5.79 -2.19 2.32
N ILE A 133 -4.55 -1.84 2.69
CA ILE A 133 -3.57 -1.27 1.75
C ILE A 133 -3.17 -2.29 0.68
N ALA A 134 -2.91 -3.54 1.06
CA ALA A 134 -2.50 -4.60 0.13
C ALA A 134 -3.58 -4.88 -0.92
N GLU A 135 -4.85 -4.94 -0.54
CA GLU A 135 -5.99 -5.06 -1.45
C GLU A 135 -6.04 -3.92 -2.46
N THR A 136 -5.85 -2.68 -1.98
CA THR A 136 -5.85 -1.49 -2.83
C THR A 136 -4.65 -1.47 -3.78
N ASN A 137 -3.47 -1.86 -3.30
CA ASN A 137 -2.26 -1.96 -4.11
C ASN A 137 -2.37 -3.08 -5.16
N ALA A 138 -3.00 -4.22 -4.82
CA ALA A 138 -3.31 -5.29 -5.78
C ALA A 138 -4.20 -4.78 -6.91
N ALA A 139 -5.21 -3.96 -6.60
CA ALA A 139 -6.06 -3.34 -7.61
C ALA A 139 -5.26 -2.38 -8.53
N VAL A 140 -4.33 -1.60 -7.96
CA VAL A 140 -3.43 -0.73 -8.74
C VAL A 140 -2.62 -1.51 -9.76
N TYR A 141 -2.23 -2.75 -9.48
CA TYR A 141 -1.49 -3.63 -10.42
C TYR A 141 -2.39 -4.57 -11.23
N ALA A 142 -3.72 -4.42 -11.13
CA ALA A 142 -4.71 -5.32 -11.75
C ALA A 142 -4.53 -6.79 -11.35
N ARG A 143 -4.18 -7.05 -10.08
CA ARG A 143 -3.96 -8.40 -9.51
C ARG A 143 -5.04 -8.88 -8.55
N SER A 144 -6.13 -8.13 -8.39
CA SER A 144 -7.20 -8.47 -7.45
C SER A 144 -7.90 -9.80 -7.73
N ALA A 145 -7.83 -10.31 -8.97
CA ALA A 145 -8.41 -11.61 -9.30
C ALA A 145 -7.52 -12.80 -8.90
N GLN A 146 -6.22 -12.57 -8.74
CA GLN A 146 -5.22 -13.59 -8.44
C GLN A 146 -4.85 -13.60 -6.95
N ILE A 147 -5.11 -12.51 -6.22
CA ILE A 147 -4.71 -12.36 -4.83
C ILE A 147 -5.95 -12.22 -3.95
N SER A 148 -6.01 -13.04 -2.92
CA SER A 148 -6.91 -12.89 -1.79
C SER A 148 -6.12 -12.53 -0.54
N PHE A 149 -6.75 -11.86 0.41
CA PHE A 149 -6.12 -11.43 1.66
C PHE A 149 -6.94 -11.89 2.86
N ALA A 150 -6.27 -12.32 3.93
CA ALA A 150 -6.90 -12.78 5.16
C ALA A 150 -6.22 -12.16 6.39
N LEU A 151 -7.04 -11.75 7.35
CA LEU A 151 -6.57 -11.31 8.66
C LEU A 151 -6.27 -12.54 9.53
N GLY A 152 -5.04 -12.66 10.03
CA GLY A 152 -4.71 -13.74 10.95
C GLY A 152 -3.29 -13.67 11.49
N ASP A 153 -3.08 -14.39 12.60
CA ASP A 153 -1.76 -14.59 13.18
C ASP A 153 -1.12 -15.85 12.59
N ALA A 154 0.01 -15.67 11.91
CA ALA A 154 0.79 -16.73 11.28
C ALA A 154 1.13 -17.91 12.21
N ARG A 155 1.17 -17.70 13.53
CA ARG A 155 1.48 -18.75 14.51
C ARG A 155 0.30 -19.68 14.80
N SER A 156 -0.92 -19.25 14.46
CA SER A 156 -2.16 -19.97 14.76
C SER A 156 -3.01 -20.26 13.52
N TRP A 157 -2.60 -19.74 12.37
CA TRP A 157 -3.33 -19.88 11.12
C TRP A 157 -3.21 -21.30 10.54
N THR A 158 -4.30 -21.79 9.96
CA THR A 158 -4.40 -23.13 9.38
C THR A 158 -4.97 -23.05 7.97
N VAL A 159 -4.38 -23.81 7.05
CA VAL A 159 -4.81 -23.99 5.64
C VAL A 159 -5.97 -24.97 5.49
#